data_AF-A0A2T7D143-F1
#
_entry.id   AF-A0A2T7D143-F1
#
_cell.length_a   1.000
_cell.length_b   1.000
_cell.length_c   1.000
_cell.angle_alpha   90.00
_cell.angle_beta   90.00
_cell.angle_gamma   90.00
#
_symmetry.space_group_name_H-M   'P 1'
#
loop_
_entity.id
_entity.type
_entity.pdbx_description
1 polymer ?
#
loop_
_entity_poly.entity_id
_entity_poly.type
_entity_poly.pdbx_seq_one_letter_code
_entity_poly.pdbx_strand_id
1 'polypeptide(L)'
;MLHVHVTAKTITLGEGGLLGFVDPWRGILVCDILGRKPEHYLPLPEHLIRLDKLFDEPLFLRDIAFVNGRLTLVEMHRNTSYPDRSLNRLSWEVSTWSISSPWGGQDGWQMDYRINTSSIVVDDGTANVDLLSKLQDNGATHASASLG
;
A
#
# COMPACT_ATOMS: atom_id res chain seq x y z
N MET A 1 -16.83 -15.79 14.32
CA MET A 1 -17.02 -14.88 13.18
C MET A 1 -16.15 -15.39 12.04
N LEU A 2 -16.74 -16.00 11.00
CA LEU A 2 -15.98 -16.42 9.81
C LEU A 2 -15.43 -15.15 9.14
N HIS A 3 -14.11 -14.97 9.18
CA HIS A 3 -13.46 -13.88 8.48
C HIS A 3 -13.36 -14.28 7.01
N VAL A 4 -14.16 -13.63 6.17
CA VAL A 4 -14.07 -13.75 4.72
C VAL A 4 -12.79 -13.04 4.29
N HIS A 5 -11.80 -13.80 3.83
CA HIS A 5 -10.63 -13.23 3.16
C HIS A 5 -11.09 -12.56 1.87
N VAL A 6 -11.10 -11.24 1.84
CA VAL A 6 -11.34 -10.48 0.62
C VAL A 6 -9.98 -10.22 -0.02
N THR A 7 -9.66 -10.97 -1.07
CA THR A 7 -8.58 -10.61 -1.99
C THR A 7 -9.02 -9.37 -2.76
N ALA A 8 -8.74 -8.19 -2.23
CA ALA A 8 -9.33 -6.94 -2.72
C ALA A 8 -8.56 -6.29 -3.87
N LYS A 9 -7.33 -6.74 -4.14
CA LYS A 9 -6.45 -6.11 -5.13
C LYS A 9 -5.59 -7.12 -5.86
N THR A 10 -5.51 -6.97 -7.18
CA THR A 10 -4.53 -7.63 -8.05
C THR A 10 -3.59 -6.55 -8.61
N ILE A 11 -2.29 -6.82 -8.60
CA ILE A 11 -1.27 -5.92 -9.14
C ILE A 11 -0.44 -6.62 -10.22
N THR A 12 -0.01 -5.87 -11.23
CA THR A 12 0.96 -6.35 -12.22
C THR A 12 2.38 -6.20 -11.69
N LEU A 13 3.19 -7.23 -11.79
CA LEU A 13 4.53 -7.29 -11.23
C LEU A 13 5.61 -7.09 -12.31
N GLY A 14 5.36 -6.15 -13.21
CA GLY A 14 6.19 -5.86 -14.38
C GLY A 14 5.66 -6.55 -15.64
N GLU A 15 6.57 -6.81 -16.56
CA GLU A 15 6.25 -7.43 -17.85
C GLU A 15 6.26 -8.96 -17.77
N GLY A 16 5.54 -9.62 -18.69
CA GLY A 16 5.62 -11.07 -18.85
C GLY A 16 4.57 -11.89 -18.10
N GLY A 17 3.47 -11.28 -17.64
CA GLY A 17 2.30 -12.01 -17.13
C GLY A 17 2.36 -12.37 -15.63
N LEU A 18 3.25 -11.75 -14.86
CA LEU A 18 3.26 -11.92 -13.41
C LEU A 18 2.19 -11.04 -12.75
N LEU A 19 1.25 -11.68 -12.05
CA LEU A 19 0.23 -11.03 -11.24
C LEU A 19 0.45 -11.34 -9.77
N GLY A 20 0.27 -10.32 -8.93
CA GLY A 20 0.24 -10.46 -7.47
C GLY A 20 -1.19 -10.32 -6.97
N PHE A 21 -1.72 -11.36 -6.35
CA PHE A 21 -2.98 -11.33 -5.61
C PHE A 21 -2.68 -10.93 -4.17
N VAL A 22 -3.12 -9.73 -3.79
CA VAL A 22 -2.76 -9.12 -2.52
C VAL A 22 -3.78 -9.50 -1.44
N ASP A 23 -3.28 -10.06 -0.35
CA ASP A 23 -3.97 -10.17 0.93
C ASP A 23 -3.29 -9.21 1.93
N PRO A 24 -3.89 -8.03 2.21
CA PRO A 24 -3.32 -7.03 3.12
C PRO A 24 -3.08 -7.51 4.56
N TRP A 25 -3.64 -8.66 4.93
CA TRP A 25 -3.39 -9.29 6.22
C TRP A 25 -2.08 -10.09 6.26
N ARG A 26 -1.68 -10.69 5.14
CA ARG A 26 -0.71 -11.79 5.14
C ARG A 26 0.42 -11.62 4.14
N GLY A 27 0.13 -11.23 2.91
CA GLY A 27 1.11 -11.27 1.84
C GLY A 27 0.53 -11.17 0.44
N ILE A 28 1.33 -11.61 -0.52
CA ILE A 28 1.00 -11.58 -1.94
C ILE A 28 1.20 -12.99 -2.48
N LEU A 29 0.16 -13.55 -3.09
CA LEU A 29 0.30 -14.74 -3.93
C LEU A 29 0.68 -14.31 -5.33
N VAL A 30 1.87 -14.72 -5.78
CA VAL A 30 2.38 -14.37 -7.09
C VAL A 30 2.12 -15.52 -8.05
N CYS A 31 1.44 -15.21 -9.14
CA CYS A 31 1.06 -16.15 -10.18
C CYS A 31 1.61 -15.69 -11.53
N ASP A 32 2.21 -16.60 -12.27
CA ASP A 32 2.46 -16.43 -13.69
C ASP A 32 1.24 -16.97 -14.46
N ILE A 33 0.41 -16.07 -15.00
CA ILE A 33 -0.80 -16.48 -15.71
C ILE A 33 -0.50 -17.19 -17.04
N LEU A 34 0.74 -17.13 -17.52
CA LEU A 34 1.20 -17.84 -18.70
C LEU A 34 1.74 -19.24 -18.35
N GLY A 35 1.74 -19.61 -17.06
CA GLY A 35 2.10 -20.95 -16.58
C GLY A 35 3.58 -21.30 -16.74
N ARG A 36 4.47 -20.31 -16.86
CA ARG A 36 5.90 -20.55 -17.10
C ARG A 36 6.70 -20.72 -15.80
N LYS A 37 6.17 -20.20 -14.69
CA LYS A 37 6.76 -20.29 -13.35
C LYS A 37 5.72 -20.78 -12.35
N PRO A 38 6.14 -21.57 -11.33
CA PRO A 38 5.24 -21.96 -10.26
C PRO A 38 4.78 -20.73 -9.47
N GLU A 39 3.60 -20.85 -8.86
CA GLU A 39 3.12 -19.87 -7.90
C GLU A 39 4.05 -19.81 -6.70
N HIS A 40 4.24 -18.61 -6.15
CA HIS A 40 5.02 -18.43 -4.94
C HIS A 40 4.40 -17.35 -4.06
N TYR A 41 4.59 -17.51 -2.75
CA TYR A 41 4.00 -16.64 -1.75
C TYR A 41 5.07 -15.69 -1.19
N LEU A 42 4.77 -14.40 -1.23
CA LEU A 42 5.60 -13.35 -0.64
C LEU A 42 4.93 -12.82 0.64
N PRO A 43 5.41 -13.17 1.85
CA PRO A 43 4.84 -12.68 3.09
C PRO A 43 5.05 -11.16 3.23
N LEU A 44 4.12 -10.47 3.89
CA LEU A 44 4.33 -9.09 4.38
C LEU A 44 5.46 -9.05 5.44
N PRO A 45 5.98 -7.86 5.81
CA PRO A 45 6.87 -7.74 6.95
C PRO A 45 6.25 -8.38 8.21
N GLU A 46 7.04 -9.18 8.93
CA GLU A 46 6.55 -10.05 10.02
C GLU A 46 5.71 -9.31 11.08
N HIS A 47 6.16 -8.11 11.48
CA HIS A 47 5.46 -7.29 12.48
C HIS A 47 4.08 -6.77 12.02
N LEU A 48 3.74 -6.93 10.72
CA LEU A 48 2.45 -6.56 10.13
C LEU A 48 1.50 -7.73 9.99
N ILE A 49 2.02 -8.96 10.02
CA ILE A 49 1.24 -10.20 10.05
C ILE A 49 0.77 -10.43 11.50
N ARG A 50 -0.06 -9.52 12.00
CA ARG A 50 -0.62 -9.56 13.36
C ARG A 50 -2.09 -9.93 13.31
N LEU A 51 -2.39 -11.21 13.50
CA LEU A 51 -3.75 -11.72 13.65
C LEU A 51 -4.41 -11.32 14.98
N ASP A 52 -3.64 -10.77 15.93
CA ASP A 52 -4.08 -10.43 17.29
C ASP A 52 -4.58 -8.99 17.46
N LYS A 53 -4.30 -8.11 16.50
CA LYS A 53 -4.72 -6.69 16.50
C LYS A 53 -5.83 -6.45 15.47
N LEU A 54 -6.96 -7.11 15.65
CA LEU A 54 -8.15 -7.05 14.79
C LEU A 54 -8.99 -5.76 14.92
N PHE A 55 -8.46 -4.70 15.55
CA PHE A 55 -9.25 -3.49 15.81
C PHE A 55 -9.44 -2.61 14.56
N ASP A 56 -8.56 -2.73 13.56
CA ASP A 56 -8.66 -1.99 12.32
C ASP A 56 -8.57 -2.93 11.10
N GLU A 57 -9.40 -2.67 10.08
CA GLU A 57 -9.43 -3.44 8.82
C GLU A 57 -8.25 -3.01 7.91
N PRO A 58 -7.27 -3.89 7.64
CA PRO A 58 -6.07 -3.59 6.85
C PRO A 58 -6.37 -3.15 5.42
N LEU A 59 -7.53 -3.50 4.87
CA LEU A 59 -7.98 -3.02 3.56
C LEU A 59 -8.04 -1.48 3.47
N PHE A 60 -8.26 -0.78 4.60
CA PHE A 60 -8.30 0.68 4.62
C PHE A 60 -6.98 1.33 5.00
N LEU A 61 -6.06 0.54 5.56
CA LEU A 61 -4.84 1.05 6.19
C LEU A 61 -3.56 0.64 5.47
N ARG A 62 -3.65 -0.31 4.54
CA ARG A 62 -2.51 -0.82 3.80
C ARG A 62 -2.78 -0.77 2.31
N ASP A 63 -1.77 -0.36 1.56
CA ASP A 63 -1.78 -0.50 0.11
C ASP A 63 -0.43 -0.97 -0.42
N ILE A 64 -0.45 -1.68 -1.54
CA ILE A 64 0.73 -2.22 -2.19
C ILE A 64 0.73 -1.82 -3.66
N ALA A 65 1.88 -1.35 -4.13
CA ALA A 65 2.10 -1.05 -5.53
C ALA A 65 3.46 -1.60 -6.00
N PHE A 66 3.52 -1.98 -7.27
CA PHE A 66 4.76 -2.32 -7.94
C PHE A 66 5.05 -1.28 -9.00
N VAL A 67 6.12 -0.50 -8.81
CA VAL A 67 6.46 0.63 -9.67
C VAL A 67 7.96 0.58 -9.96
N ASN A 68 8.35 0.63 -11.23
CA ASN A 68 9.75 0.66 -11.68
C ASN A 68 10.63 -0.44 -11.07
N GLY A 69 10.13 -1.68 -11.04
CA GLY A 69 10.86 -2.82 -10.50
C GLY A 69 10.81 -2.94 -8.97
N ARG A 70 10.21 -1.98 -8.28
CA ARG A 70 10.18 -1.89 -6.82
C ARG A 70 8.79 -2.19 -6.28
N LEU A 71 8.68 -3.19 -5.42
CA LEU A 71 7.48 -3.45 -4.66
C LEU A 71 7.48 -2.56 -3.42
N THR A 72 6.41 -1.79 -3.23
CA THR A 72 6.27 -0.87 -2.08
C THR A 72 4.95 -1.15 -1.37
N LEU A 73 5.00 -1.29 -0.05
CA LEU A 73 3.87 -1.38 0.86
C LEU A 73 3.81 -0.08 1.66
N VAL A 74 2.63 0.50 1.75
CA VAL A 74 2.31 1.60 2.67
C VAL A 74 1.45 1.03 3.78
N GLU A 75 1.75 1.38 5.02
CA GLU A 75 0.88 1.13 6.17
C GLU A 75 0.60 2.44 6.89
N MET A 76 -0.66 2.69 7.19
CA MET A 76 -1.14 3.75 8.06
C MET A 76 -1.66 3.14 9.37
N HIS A 77 -1.14 3.59 10.50
CA HIS A 77 -1.59 3.18 11.83
C HIS A 77 -2.19 4.38 12.57
N ARG A 78 -3.36 4.19 13.19
CA ARG A 78 -4.02 5.22 14.00
C ARG A 78 -3.51 5.13 15.43
N ASN A 79 -2.94 6.20 15.97
CA ASN A 79 -2.53 6.20 17.36
C ASN A 79 -3.76 6.43 18.27
N THR A 80 -4.24 5.37 18.93
CA THR A 80 -5.40 5.42 19.85
C THR A 80 -5.01 5.68 21.31
N SER A 81 -3.72 5.93 21.59
CA SER A 81 -3.18 5.99 22.96
C SER A 81 -3.60 7.19 23.81
N TYR A 82 -4.42 8.11 23.31
CA TYR A 82 -4.94 9.22 24.12
C TYR A 82 -6.38 8.94 24.59
N PRO A 83 -6.64 8.85 25.91
CA PRO A 83 -7.99 8.79 26.47
C PRO A 83 -8.69 10.16 26.41
N ASP A 84 -8.04 11.19 25.85
CA ASP A 84 -8.61 12.52 25.72
C ASP A 84 -9.57 12.57 24.53
N ARG A 85 -10.86 12.67 24.83
CA ARG A 85 -11.97 12.82 23.88
C ARG A 85 -11.98 14.17 23.16
N SER A 86 -10.91 14.95 23.25
CA SER A 86 -10.74 16.12 22.40
C SER A 86 -10.56 15.64 20.95
N LEU A 87 -11.60 15.84 20.14
CA LEU A 87 -11.72 15.43 18.74
C LEU A 87 -10.62 15.97 17.79
N ASN A 88 -9.57 16.61 18.29
CA ASN A 88 -8.81 17.57 17.50
C ASN A 88 -7.41 17.12 17.04
N ARG A 89 -6.86 15.98 17.47
CA ARG A 89 -5.60 15.45 16.90
C ARG A 89 -5.54 13.92 16.88
N LEU A 90 -6.27 13.32 15.95
CA LEU A 90 -5.98 11.95 15.52
C LEU A 90 -4.59 11.96 14.87
N SER A 91 -3.56 11.55 15.61
CA SER A 91 -2.23 11.36 15.01
C SER A 91 -2.21 10.03 14.27
N TRP A 92 -1.77 10.09 13.02
CA TRP A 92 -1.56 8.94 12.17
C TRP A 92 -0.07 8.74 12.00
N GLU A 93 0.34 7.49 11.92
CA GLU A 93 1.69 7.13 11.59
C GLU A 93 1.68 6.37 10.27
N VAL A 94 2.43 6.86 9.30
CA VAL A 94 2.56 6.24 7.98
C VAL A 94 3.96 5.67 7.86
N SER A 95 4.05 4.38 7.57
CA SER A 95 5.31 3.69 7.30
C SER A 95 5.30 3.15 5.87
N THR A 96 6.46 3.14 5.23
CA THR A 96 6.64 2.55 3.90
C THR A 96 7.70 1.47 3.97
N TRP A 97 7.43 0.38 3.28
CA TRP A 97 8.30 -0.79 3.20
C TRP A 97 8.53 -1.13 1.74
N SER A 98 9.72 -1.59 1.37
CA SER A 98 10.00 -1.98 0.00
C SER A 98 10.85 -3.21 -0.17
N ILE A 99 10.74 -3.80 -1.36
CA ILE A 99 11.64 -4.83 -1.87
C ILE A 99 12.04 -4.45 -3.30
N SER A 100 13.35 -4.34 -3.53
CA SER A 100 13.91 -4.00 -4.86
C SER A 100 14.02 -5.22 -5.78
N SER A 101 14.17 -6.42 -5.23
CA SER A 101 14.23 -7.67 -5.98
C SER A 101 13.37 -8.75 -5.31
N PRO A 102 12.03 -8.68 -5.43
CA PRO A 102 11.13 -9.62 -4.77
C PRO A 102 11.33 -11.08 -5.23
N TRP A 103 12.04 -11.29 -6.34
CA TRP A 103 12.33 -12.60 -6.93
C TRP A 103 13.74 -13.10 -6.62
N GLY A 104 14.62 -12.25 -6.07
CA GLY A 104 16.05 -12.53 -5.89
C GLY A 104 16.41 -13.33 -4.64
N GLY A 105 15.45 -13.63 -3.77
CA GLY A 105 15.61 -14.50 -2.60
C GLY A 105 16.52 -13.99 -1.47
N GLN A 106 17.20 -12.85 -1.63
CA GLN A 106 18.10 -12.28 -0.62
C GLN A 106 17.56 -11.02 0.08
N ASP A 107 16.70 -10.24 -0.58
CA ASP A 107 16.21 -8.98 -0.01
C ASP A 107 14.80 -9.16 0.56
N GLY A 108 14.70 -9.18 1.89
CA GLY A 108 13.44 -9.06 2.60
C GLY A 108 12.93 -7.61 2.62
N TRP A 109 11.70 -7.40 3.08
CA TRP A 109 11.13 -6.06 3.25
C TRP A 109 12.03 -5.15 4.10
N GLN A 110 12.36 -3.98 3.55
CA GLN A 110 13.07 -2.92 4.27
C GLN A 110 12.14 -1.74 4.53
N MET A 111 12.18 -1.17 5.73
CA MET A 111 11.46 0.07 6.01
C MET A 111 12.22 1.23 5.37
N ASP A 112 11.54 2.01 4.53
CA ASP A 112 12.16 3.17 3.87
C ASP A 112 11.94 4.44 4.69
N TYR A 113 10.69 4.68 5.09
CA TYR A 113 10.28 5.91 5.78
C TYR A 113 9.21 5.62 6.82
N ARG A 114 9.21 6.46 7.86
CA ARG A 114 8.17 6.49 8.90
C ARG A 114 7.90 7.95 9.27
N ILE A 115 6.65 8.37 9.18
CA ILE A 115 6.21 9.75 9.44
C ILE A 115 5.03 9.71 10.40
N ASN A 116 5.05 10.56 11.42
CA ASN A 116 3.90 10.81 12.27
C ASN A 116 3.26 12.15 11.88
N THR A 117 1.94 12.23 11.79
CA THR A 117 1.27 13.49 11.42
C THR A 117 1.48 14.58 12.47
N SER A 118 1.79 14.23 13.73
CA SER A 118 2.12 15.20 14.77
C SER A 118 3.46 15.90 14.57
N SER A 119 4.37 15.33 13.77
CA SER A 119 5.65 15.96 13.42
C SER A 119 5.59 16.81 12.14
N ILE A 120 4.44 16.84 11.44
CA ILE A 120 4.27 17.67 10.25
C ILE A 120 3.92 19.09 10.70
N VAL A 121 4.82 20.04 10.42
CA VAL A 121 4.59 21.46 10.63
C VAL A 121 4.08 22.06 9.32
N VAL A 122 2.88 22.63 9.35
CA VAL A 122 2.31 23.38 8.23
C VAL A 122 2.46 24.86 8.59
N ASP A 123 3.14 25.63 7.73
CA ASP A 123 3.25 27.07 7.92
C ASP A 123 1.98 27.78 7.40
N ASP A 124 1.57 28.84 8.09
CA ASP A 124 0.35 29.59 7.74
C ASP A 124 0.55 30.54 6.54
N GLY A 125 1.79 30.73 6.08
CA GLY A 125 2.16 31.68 5.02
C GLY A 125 2.18 31.09 3.61
N THR A 126 2.24 29.76 3.50
CA THR A 126 2.31 29.04 2.24
C THR A 126 0.98 28.39 1.94
N ALA A 127 0.49 28.56 0.70
CA ALA A 127 -0.60 27.77 0.17
C ALA A 127 -0.11 26.31 -0.02
N ASN A 128 0.01 25.57 1.07
CA ASN A 128 0.62 24.23 1.12
C ASN A 128 -0.04 23.22 0.16
N VAL A 129 -1.29 23.47 -0.23
CA VAL A 129 -2.00 22.72 -1.29
C VAL A 129 -1.33 22.84 -2.67
N ASP A 130 -0.67 23.96 -2.96
CA ASP A 130 0.01 24.21 -4.24
C ASP A 130 1.35 23.47 -4.34
N LEU A 131 1.87 22.94 -3.22
CA LEU A 131 3.08 22.10 -3.19
C LEU A 131 2.83 20.65 -3.61
N LEU A 132 1.55 20.22 -3.64
CA LEU A 132 1.21 18.90 -4.13
C LEU A 132 1.59 18.79 -5.60
N SER A 133 2.28 17.70 -5.96
CA SER A 133 2.58 17.42 -7.35
C SER A 133 1.27 17.36 -8.14
N LYS A 134 1.20 18.13 -9.23
CA LYS A 134 0.08 18.02 -10.16
C LYS A 134 0.08 16.60 -10.70
N LEU A 135 -0.92 15.81 -10.33
CA LEU A 135 -1.18 14.51 -10.93
C LEU A 135 -1.27 14.73 -12.44
N GLN A 136 -0.34 14.15 -13.19
CA GLN A 136 -0.49 14.09 -14.63
C GLN A 136 -1.74 13.25 -14.91
N ASP A 137 -2.62 13.76 -15.77
CA ASP A 137 -3.76 12.98 -16.22
C ASP A 137 -3.22 11.78 -17.00
N ASN A 138 -3.53 10.57 -16.55
CA ASN A 138 -3.00 9.32 -17.11
C ASN A 138 -3.65 8.96 -18.47
N GLY A 139 -4.36 9.90 -19.11
CA GLY A 139 -4.97 9.70 -20.42
C GLY A 139 -6.07 8.62 -20.45
N ALA A 140 -6.58 8.22 -19.28
CA ALA A 140 -7.58 7.16 -19.17
C ALA A 140 -9.00 7.58 -19.63
N THR A 141 -9.17 8.81 -20.10
CA THR A 141 -10.42 9.28 -20.71
C THR A 141 -10.31 9.15 -22.23
N HIS A 142 -10.58 7.95 -22.75
CA HIS A 142 -10.80 7.78 -24.19
C HIS A 142 -12.04 8.57 -24.63
N ALA A 143 -11.85 9.32 -25.72
CA ALA A 143 -12.81 10.20 -26.38
C ALA A 143 -14.23 9.63 -26.48
N SER A 144 -15.22 10.40 -26.02
CA SER A 144 -16.60 10.19 -26.43
C SER A 144 -16.77 10.54 -27.92
N ALA A 145 -17.42 9.63 -28.62
CA ALA A 145 -17.63 9.61 -30.05
C ALA A 145 -18.27 10.88 -30.61
N SER A 146 -17.74 11.36 -31.73
CA SER A 146 -18.45 12.23 -32.66
C SER A 146 -19.64 11.47 -33.23
N LEU A 147 -20.86 11.87 -32.87
CA LEU A 147 -22.06 11.56 -33.64
C LEU A 147 -22.13 12.52 -34.83
N GLY A 148 -22.16 11.94 -36.02
CA GLY A 148 -22.55 12.63 -37.25
C GLY A 148 -24.05 12.92 -37.33
#